data_AF-A0A218VB14-F1
#
_entry.id   AF-A0A218VB14-F1
#
_cell.length_a   1.000
_cell.length_b   1.000
_cell.length_c   1.000
_cell.angle_alpha   90.00
_cell.angle_beta   90.00
_cell.angle_gamma   90.00
#
_symmetry.space_group_name_H-M   'P 1'
#
loop_
_entity.id
_entity.type
_entity.pdbx_description
1 polymer ?
#
loop_
_entity_poly.entity_id
_entity_poly.type
_entity_poly.pdbx_seq_one_letter_code
_entity_poly.pdbx_strand_id
1 'polypeptide(L)'
;MEVAQDSQHSFTQGKSCLTSPVAFYGGETAARDKGKARGVTLRKLHHRHWELLLGPPEAASAPGRVQLFSLSSQCKCSSPITLMAYPEFDPNGKFYCSVDQLLPLSSKVMLARHKLMNSLFAYTLIEGFRLQKSIMMQSGLAAVFFFLLGLSFCLTIPIPLEDSHEFTERDLQFAEVWYKIINLHVPVTRYLRTHYDLRPNPAGIMKKSGNTVAAKLREMQAFFGLEVTGKLDEETYELMQKPRCGVPDVGEYNFFPRKLKWSKKNLTYRIMNYTSDLRHNEVDRAFKKAFKVWSDVTPLNFTRIRSGIADIMISFGTKEHGDFYPFDGPSGLLAHAFPPGPDYGGDAHFDDDEVWSDDSKGYNLFLVAAHEFGHSLGLEHSRDPGALMFPIYTYTGKSGFVLPDDDVQGIQELYGAGDKDPNPKHPKTPEKCDVELSLDAITELRGEMLVFKDRFFWRLHPQMVEAELVLLKSFWPELPNKIDAAYENPIKDLVFMFKGKKVWALNGYDIVEDFPKKIYEMGFPKEMRRIDAAVHVKDTGKTLFFTGNKYWSYDEEAEVMDTGYPRLIEEEFAGIGDKVDAVYERNGYLYFFNGPLQFEYSIWSQRIVRVLHTNSLFWC
;
A
#
# COMPACT_ATOMS: atom_id res chain seq x y z
N MET A 1 65.15 -7.65 -35.35
CA MET A 1 64.29 -8.86 -35.39
C MET A 1 63.03 -8.52 -34.63
N GLU A 2 61.81 -8.59 -35.14
CA GLU A 2 61.18 -8.80 -36.46
C GLU A 2 59.68 -8.51 -36.18
N VAL A 3 59.07 -7.49 -36.78
CA VAL A 3 58.02 -7.59 -37.83
C VAL A 3 56.66 -8.14 -37.37
N ALA A 4 55.62 -7.30 -37.47
CA ALA A 4 54.32 -7.53 -38.13
C ALA A 4 53.38 -6.33 -37.84
N GLN A 5 53.24 -5.34 -38.73
CA GLN A 5 52.40 -5.24 -39.95
C GLN A 5 50.93 -4.82 -39.72
N ASP A 6 50.66 -3.59 -40.19
CA ASP A 6 49.38 -2.95 -40.46
C ASP A 6 48.52 -3.71 -41.48
N SER A 7 47.19 -3.54 -41.37
CA SER A 7 46.36 -3.24 -42.54
C SER A 7 45.07 -2.49 -42.15
N GLN A 8 44.94 -1.27 -42.69
CA GLN A 8 43.71 -0.53 -42.81
C GLN A 8 42.96 -0.98 -44.07
N HIS A 9 41.63 -1.13 -44.00
CA HIS A 9 40.78 -0.99 -45.17
C HIS A 9 39.46 -0.29 -44.83
N SER A 10 39.26 0.82 -45.52
CA SER A 10 38.04 1.61 -45.68
C SER A 10 36.87 0.82 -46.27
N PHE A 11 35.65 1.03 -45.78
CA PHE A 11 34.43 0.79 -46.56
C PHE A 11 33.42 1.93 -46.42
N THR A 12 32.78 2.17 -47.55
CA THR A 12 32.01 3.31 -48.02
C THR A 12 30.59 3.39 -47.48
N GLN A 13 30.07 4.63 -47.41
CA GLN A 13 28.66 4.93 -47.19
C GLN A 13 27.77 4.36 -48.31
N GLY A 14 26.77 3.57 -47.93
CA GLY A 14 25.63 3.19 -48.77
C GLY A 14 24.33 3.44 -48.01
N LYS A 15 23.49 4.34 -48.55
CA LYS A 15 22.13 4.63 -48.08
C LYS A 15 21.12 3.89 -48.96
N SER A 16 20.21 3.11 -48.38
CA SER A 16 18.90 2.73 -48.93
C SER A 16 18.02 2.18 -47.78
N CYS A 17 16.93 2.87 -47.42
CA CYS A 17 15.53 2.68 -47.88
C CYS A 17 14.77 1.54 -47.17
N LEU A 18 13.87 1.91 -46.23
CA LEU A 18 12.65 1.19 -45.82
C LEU A 18 11.66 2.27 -45.33
N THR A 19 10.76 2.80 -46.18
CA THR A 19 9.35 2.39 -46.40
C THR A 19 8.45 2.44 -45.16
N SER A 20 7.70 3.54 -45.05
CA SER A 20 6.49 3.72 -44.23
C SER A 20 5.22 3.40 -45.04
N PRO A 21 4.13 2.85 -44.45
CA PRO A 21 2.79 2.95 -45.02
C PRO A 21 2.08 4.19 -44.45
N VAL A 22 1.85 5.23 -45.25
CA VAL A 22 0.62 5.53 -46.02
C VAL A 22 -0.60 5.78 -45.12
N ALA A 23 -0.84 7.07 -44.89
CA ALA A 23 -2.10 7.65 -44.45
C ALA A 23 -3.06 7.82 -45.64
N PHE A 24 -4.34 7.55 -45.44
CA PHE A 24 -5.40 7.93 -46.39
C PHE A 24 -6.17 9.14 -45.86
N TYR A 25 -6.20 10.19 -46.68
CA TYR A 25 -7.11 11.32 -46.60
C TYR A 25 -8.46 10.94 -47.24
N GLY A 26 -9.55 11.45 -46.67
CA GLY A 26 -10.86 11.46 -47.29
C GLY A 26 -11.81 12.32 -46.46
N GLY A 27 -11.93 13.59 -46.82
CA GLY A 27 -13.03 14.44 -46.37
C GLY A 27 -14.07 14.55 -47.47
N GLU A 28 -15.37 14.46 -47.12
CA GLU A 28 -16.38 15.39 -47.61
C GLU A 28 -17.77 15.16 -46.98
N THR A 29 -18.46 16.29 -46.80
CA THR A 29 -19.92 16.51 -46.75
C THR A 29 -20.72 16.20 -45.48
N ALA A 30 -21.31 17.29 -44.98
CA ALA A 30 -22.38 17.34 -43.99
C ALA A 30 -23.71 16.84 -44.57
N ALA A 31 -24.42 16.02 -43.79
CA ALA A 31 -25.86 15.84 -43.92
C ALA A 31 -26.47 15.69 -42.51
N ARG A 32 -27.45 16.55 -42.25
CA ARG A 32 -28.39 16.46 -41.12
C ARG A 32 -29.08 15.11 -41.13
N ASP A 33 -29.17 14.44 -39.99
CA ASP A 33 -30.35 13.65 -39.71
C ASP A 33 -30.73 13.64 -38.22
N LYS A 34 -32.01 13.90 -37.95
CA LYS A 34 -32.63 13.88 -36.62
C LYS A 34 -33.20 12.47 -36.42
N GLY A 35 -32.65 11.70 -35.48
CA GLY A 35 -33.12 10.34 -35.19
C GLY A 35 -33.27 10.06 -33.71
N LYS A 36 -34.50 9.75 -33.29
CA LYS A 36 -34.96 9.43 -31.92
C LYS A 36 -34.10 8.38 -31.20
N ALA A 37 -33.73 8.66 -29.95
CA ALA A 37 -33.17 7.64 -29.04
C ALA A 37 -34.23 6.59 -28.69
N ARG A 38 -33.88 5.30 -28.82
CA ARG A 38 -34.66 4.14 -28.38
C ARG A 38 -34.53 3.98 -26.86
N GLY A 39 -35.65 3.70 -26.18
CA GLY A 39 -35.69 3.54 -24.72
C GLY A 39 -34.95 2.30 -24.24
N VAL A 40 -34.06 2.48 -23.25
CA VAL A 40 -33.35 1.43 -22.52
C VAL A 40 -34.00 1.32 -21.15
N THR A 41 -34.42 0.11 -20.74
CA THR A 41 -34.97 -0.12 -19.40
C THR A 41 -34.07 -1.09 -18.63
N LEU A 42 -33.65 -0.68 -17.44
CA LEU A 42 -32.80 -1.46 -16.54
C LEU A 42 -33.67 -2.21 -15.53
N ARG A 43 -33.50 -3.53 -15.40
CA ARG A 43 -34.15 -4.33 -14.36
C ARG A 43 -33.13 -4.73 -13.30
N LYS A 44 -33.51 -4.59 -12.03
CA LYS A 44 -32.70 -4.93 -10.85
C LYS A 44 -33.09 -6.32 -10.38
N LEU A 45 -32.13 -7.25 -10.29
CA LEU A 45 -32.41 -8.64 -9.92
C LEU A 45 -31.98 -9.05 -8.50
N HIS A 46 -31.04 -8.34 -7.84
CA HIS A 46 -30.90 -8.19 -6.37
C HIS A 46 -29.63 -7.34 -6.08
N HIS A 47 -29.27 -7.14 -4.80
CA HIS A 47 -28.31 -6.14 -4.34
C HIS A 47 -26.94 -6.19 -5.06
N ARG A 48 -26.80 -5.29 -6.06
CA ARG A 48 -25.57 -4.76 -6.71
C ARG A 48 -25.20 -5.24 -8.12
N HIS A 49 -26.11 -5.74 -8.96
CA HIS A 49 -25.88 -5.77 -10.42
C HIS A 49 -27.13 -5.38 -11.25
N TRP A 50 -26.90 -4.82 -12.44
CA TRP A 50 -27.90 -4.40 -13.42
C TRP A 50 -27.74 -5.18 -14.73
N GLU A 51 -28.86 -5.60 -15.34
CA GLU A 51 -28.86 -6.26 -16.65
C GLU A 51 -29.53 -5.36 -17.70
N LEU A 52 -28.96 -5.32 -18.92
CA LEU A 52 -29.39 -4.45 -20.01
C LEU A 52 -30.11 -5.28 -21.08
N LEU A 53 -31.44 -5.14 -21.16
CA LEU A 53 -32.26 -5.88 -22.12
C LEU A 53 -32.69 -4.96 -23.28
N LEU A 54 -32.35 -5.37 -24.52
CA LEU A 54 -32.87 -4.76 -25.74
C LEU A 54 -34.19 -5.44 -26.10
N GLY A 55 -35.31 -4.72 -25.95
CA GLY A 55 -36.66 -5.27 -26.20
C GLY A 55 -37.05 -5.35 -27.69
N PRO A 56 -37.86 -6.35 -28.10
CA PRO A 56 -38.51 -6.42 -29.41
C PRO A 56 -39.79 -5.54 -29.47
N PRO A 57 -40.39 -5.30 -30.66
CA PRO A 57 -41.37 -4.22 -30.86
C PRO A 57 -42.77 -4.50 -30.29
N GLU A 58 -43.46 -3.42 -29.90
CA GLU A 58 -44.79 -3.37 -29.27
C GLU A 58 -45.94 -3.93 -30.14
N ALA A 59 -46.94 -4.51 -29.45
CA ALA A 59 -48.34 -4.51 -29.89
C ALA A 59 -49.28 -4.32 -28.69
N ALA A 60 -50.35 -3.57 -28.95
CA ALA A 60 -51.26 -2.89 -28.01
C ALA A 60 -52.33 -3.77 -27.32
N SER A 61 -52.84 -3.30 -26.18
CA SER A 61 -54.27 -3.00 -25.89
C SER A 61 -54.64 -3.08 -24.39
N ALA A 62 -55.44 -2.13 -23.93
CA ALA A 62 -56.05 -2.03 -22.58
C ALA A 62 -57.49 -2.62 -22.57
N PRO A 63 -58.38 -2.45 -21.56
CA PRO A 63 -58.27 -1.95 -20.17
C PRO A 63 -59.04 -2.79 -19.09
N GLY A 64 -58.92 -2.48 -17.78
CA GLY A 64 -59.87 -3.01 -16.77
C GLY A 64 -59.64 -2.71 -15.27
N ARG A 65 -60.45 -1.78 -14.73
CA ARG A 65 -61.03 -1.59 -13.36
C ARG A 65 -60.33 -2.05 -12.04
N VAL A 66 -60.05 -1.03 -11.21
CA VAL A 66 -60.36 -0.81 -9.76
C VAL A 66 -60.91 -1.95 -8.90
N GLN A 67 -60.27 -2.24 -7.74
CA GLN A 67 -60.90 -2.25 -6.41
C GLN A 67 -59.91 -2.33 -5.22
N LEU A 68 -60.21 -1.55 -4.18
CA LEU A 68 -59.58 -1.47 -2.85
C LEU A 68 -60.23 -2.49 -1.90
N PHE A 69 -59.44 -3.14 -1.03
CA PHE A 69 -59.85 -3.52 0.34
C PHE A 69 -58.62 -3.61 1.28
N SER A 70 -58.86 -3.32 2.56
CA SER A 70 -57.90 -2.93 3.57
C SER A 70 -57.48 -4.03 4.56
N LEU A 71 -56.24 -3.89 5.05
CA LEU A 71 -55.74 -4.04 6.42
C LEU A 71 -55.68 -5.42 7.13
N SER A 72 -54.41 -5.78 7.41
CA SER A 72 -53.81 -6.20 8.69
C SER A 72 -53.15 -7.58 8.58
N SER A 73 -51.97 -7.90 9.14
CA SER A 73 -50.97 -7.18 9.94
C SER A 73 -49.65 -7.98 9.89
N GLN A 74 -48.55 -7.31 10.28
CA GLN A 74 -47.25 -7.85 10.73
C GLN A 74 -46.18 -8.29 9.70
N CYS A 75 -45.14 -7.46 9.56
CA CYS A 75 -43.70 -7.83 9.52
C CYS A 75 -42.88 -6.52 9.69
N LYS A 76 -42.39 -6.21 10.89
CA LYS A 76 -40.97 -6.33 11.30
C LYS A 76 -39.96 -5.91 10.22
N CYS A 77 -39.54 -4.63 10.30
CA CYS A 77 -38.30 -4.15 9.70
C CYS A 77 -37.16 -4.33 10.71
N SER A 78 -36.08 -4.96 10.28
CA SER A 78 -34.78 -4.99 10.96
C SER A 78 -33.73 -4.49 9.98
N SER A 79 -33.25 -3.26 10.18
CA SER A 79 -31.84 -2.81 10.08
C SER A 79 -31.74 -1.29 9.92
N PRO A 80 -30.70 -0.65 10.48
CA PRO A 80 -30.73 0.75 10.89
C PRO A 80 -30.08 1.68 9.85
N ILE A 81 -30.75 2.79 9.53
CA ILE A 81 -30.09 4.00 9.05
C ILE A 81 -30.10 4.97 10.23
N THR A 82 -28.91 5.25 10.75
CA THR A 82 -28.67 6.28 11.77
C THR A 82 -29.05 7.65 11.19
N LEU A 83 -30.23 8.15 11.56
CA LEU A 83 -30.57 9.57 11.46
C LEU A 83 -29.98 10.27 12.68
N MET A 84 -29.00 11.15 12.48
CA MET A 84 -28.66 12.15 13.50
C MET A 84 -29.80 13.17 13.57
N ALA A 85 -30.55 13.15 14.67
CA ALA A 85 -31.48 14.20 15.06
C ALA A 85 -30.83 15.06 16.15
N TYR A 86 -30.83 16.38 15.99
CA TYR A 86 -30.53 17.31 17.07
C TYR A 86 -31.84 17.74 17.75
N PRO A 87 -31.91 17.84 19.09
CA PRO A 87 -33.11 18.27 19.79
C PRO A 87 -33.20 19.81 19.80
N GLU A 88 -34.35 20.36 19.40
CA GLU A 88 -34.73 21.74 19.69
C GLU A 88 -35.97 21.74 20.59
N PHE A 89 -35.95 22.60 21.61
CA PHE A 89 -37.04 22.78 22.57
C PHE A 89 -37.78 24.09 22.29
N ASP A 90 -39.11 24.04 22.22
CA ASP A 90 -39.95 25.21 22.48
C ASP A 90 -39.91 25.54 23.99
N PRO A 91 -39.96 26.81 24.41
CA PRO A 91 -40.03 27.23 25.82
C PRO A 91 -41.14 26.59 26.67
N ASN A 92 -42.09 25.81 26.11
CA ASN A 92 -43.12 25.07 26.84
C ASN A 92 -43.05 23.53 26.71
N GLY A 93 -41.97 22.97 26.17
CA GLY A 93 -41.61 21.55 26.38
C GLY A 93 -42.53 20.48 25.78
N LYS A 94 -43.08 20.66 24.57
CA LYS A 94 -43.81 19.60 23.82
C LYS A 94 -43.21 19.30 22.44
N PHE A 95 -43.25 18.02 22.06
CA PHE A 95 -42.64 17.42 20.88
C PHE A 95 -43.64 17.33 19.69
N TYR A 96 -43.26 17.74 18.48
CA TYR A 96 -44.02 17.51 17.25
C TYR A 96 -43.11 17.26 16.03
N CYS A 97 -43.52 16.37 15.12
CA CYS A 97 -42.94 16.23 13.77
C CYS A 97 -43.95 16.72 12.73
N SER A 98 -43.57 17.67 11.88
CA SER A 98 -44.30 18.05 10.67
C SER A 98 -43.50 17.58 9.45
N VAL A 99 -44.18 16.92 8.51
CA VAL A 99 -43.62 16.53 7.21
C VAL A 99 -44.42 17.29 6.16
N ASP A 100 -43.80 18.28 5.51
CA ASP A 100 -44.30 18.79 4.25
C ASP A 100 -43.18 19.23 3.30
N GLN A 101 -43.39 18.83 2.04
CA GLN A 101 -42.76 19.22 0.77
C GLN A 101 -41.38 18.67 0.40
N LEU A 102 -41.43 17.49 -0.25
CA LEU A 102 -40.42 16.96 -1.16
C LEU A 102 -40.50 17.64 -2.54
N LEU A 103 -39.40 18.25 -2.99
CA LEU A 103 -39.09 18.39 -4.42
C LEU A 103 -37.91 17.45 -4.76
N PRO A 104 -37.91 16.77 -5.93
CA PRO A 104 -36.90 15.79 -6.26
C PRO A 104 -35.63 16.47 -6.79
N LEU A 105 -34.59 16.58 -5.98
CA LEU A 105 -33.24 16.91 -6.45
C LEU A 105 -32.54 15.61 -6.89
N SER A 106 -31.96 15.60 -8.09
CA SER A 106 -31.25 14.43 -8.62
C SER A 106 -30.08 14.03 -7.71
N SER A 107 -29.80 12.72 -7.61
CA SER A 107 -28.79 12.14 -6.71
C SER A 107 -27.36 12.70 -6.91
N LYS A 108 -27.08 13.35 -8.04
CA LYS A 108 -25.81 14.04 -8.31
C LYS A 108 -25.69 15.37 -7.55
N VAL A 109 -26.80 16.09 -7.34
CA VAL A 109 -26.82 17.38 -6.65
C VAL A 109 -26.67 17.22 -5.14
N MET A 110 -27.21 16.15 -4.54
CA MET A 110 -26.98 15.83 -3.13
C MET A 110 -25.50 15.50 -2.84
N LEU A 111 -24.84 14.73 -3.70
CA LEU A 111 -23.43 14.39 -3.53
C LEU A 111 -22.52 15.63 -3.68
N ALA A 112 -22.84 16.52 -4.61
CA ALA A 112 -22.15 17.80 -4.77
C ALA A 112 -22.38 18.72 -3.55
N ARG A 113 -23.61 18.84 -3.04
CA ARG A 113 -23.93 19.60 -1.81
C ARG A 113 -23.19 19.07 -0.58
N HIS A 114 -23.11 17.75 -0.41
CA HIS A 114 -22.42 17.13 0.72
C HIS A 114 -20.90 17.36 0.65
N LYS A 115 -20.30 17.26 -0.54
CA LYS A 115 -18.88 17.56 -0.78
C LYS A 115 -18.55 19.05 -0.59
N LEU A 116 -19.43 19.96 -1.01
CA LEU A 116 -19.22 21.42 -0.89
C LEU A 116 -19.37 21.91 0.56
N MET A 117 -20.39 21.42 1.29
CA MET A 117 -20.65 21.81 2.67
C MET A 117 -19.53 21.36 3.62
N ASN A 118 -19.00 20.14 3.45
CA ASN A 118 -17.85 19.67 4.24
C ASN A 118 -16.57 20.48 3.93
N SER A 119 -16.39 20.94 2.70
CA SER A 119 -15.24 21.77 2.29
C SER A 119 -15.30 23.21 2.81
N LEU A 120 -16.47 23.86 2.80
CA LEU A 120 -16.63 25.21 3.35
C LEU A 120 -16.54 25.23 4.88
N PHE A 121 -17.01 24.16 5.55
CA PHE A 121 -16.90 24.01 7.00
C PHE A 121 -15.43 23.81 7.43
N ALA A 122 -14.64 23.06 6.66
CA ALA A 122 -13.21 22.92 6.89
C ALA A 122 -12.45 24.25 6.70
N TYR A 123 -12.82 25.07 5.71
CA TYR A 123 -12.18 26.36 5.45
C TYR A 123 -12.50 27.42 6.53
N THR A 124 -13.74 27.47 7.01
CA THR A 124 -14.15 28.40 8.07
C THR A 124 -13.58 28.04 9.45
N LEU A 125 -13.34 26.75 9.72
CA LEU A 125 -12.64 26.30 10.94
C LEU A 125 -11.13 26.56 10.89
N ILE A 126 -10.47 26.39 9.73
CA ILE A 126 -9.01 26.56 9.60
C ILE A 126 -8.59 28.05 9.63
N GLU A 127 -9.35 28.95 9.01
CA GLU A 127 -9.08 30.40 9.04
C GLU A 127 -9.65 31.08 10.31
N GLY A 128 -10.81 30.62 10.81
CA GLY A 128 -11.44 31.15 12.02
C GLY A 128 -10.61 30.92 13.30
N PHE A 129 -9.91 29.78 13.41
CA PHE A 129 -9.02 29.51 14.56
C PHE A 129 -7.63 30.14 14.41
N ARG A 130 -7.18 30.46 13.19
CA ARG A 130 -5.87 31.11 12.96
C ARG A 130 -5.89 32.63 13.18
N LEU A 131 -7.03 33.30 13.09
CA LEU A 131 -7.11 34.74 13.34
C LEU A 131 -7.43 35.15 14.78
N GLN A 132 -7.79 34.22 15.68
CA GLN A 132 -8.24 34.58 17.04
C GLN A 132 -7.21 34.37 18.16
N LYS A 133 -5.98 33.91 17.86
CA LYS A 133 -4.92 33.73 18.88
C LYS A 133 -3.62 34.52 18.68
N SER A 134 -3.53 35.40 17.68
CA SER A 134 -2.30 36.19 17.44
C SER A 134 -2.47 37.71 17.37
N ILE A 135 -3.62 38.27 17.77
CA ILE A 135 -3.81 39.73 17.90
C ILE A 135 -4.60 40.06 19.17
N MET A 136 -4.02 39.78 20.32
CA MET A 136 -4.35 40.48 21.57
C MET A 136 -3.08 40.68 22.39
N MET A 137 -2.17 41.51 21.89
CA MET A 137 -1.26 42.28 22.74
C MET A 137 -0.59 43.37 21.90
N GLN A 138 -0.57 44.58 22.47
CA GLN A 138 0.17 45.78 22.05
C GLN A 138 -0.50 46.69 20.99
N SER A 139 -1.30 47.61 21.56
CA SER A 139 -1.35 49.04 21.27
C SER A 139 -0.73 49.59 19.98
N GLY A 140 -1.59 50.18 19.15
CA GLY A 140 -1.33 51.41 18.42
C GLY A 140 -0.61 51.26 17.08
N LEU A 141 -1.40 51.22 15.99
CA LEU A 141 -1.16 51.81 14.64
C LEU A 141 -1.84 50.96 13.56
N ALA A 142 -3.17 50.96 13.55
CA ALA A 142 -3.99 50.39 12.46
C ALA A 142 -4.57 51.54 11.61
N ALA A 143 -3.78 52.10 10.68
CA ALA A 143 -4.29 53.10 9.75
C ALA A 143 -3.67 53.12 8.34
N VAL A 144 -2.71 52.24 8.02
CA VAL A 144 -2.02 52.31 6.69
C VAL A 144 -2.08 50.99 5.89
N PHE A 145 -2.56 49.90 6.47
CA PHE A 145 -2.57 48.60 5.77
C PHE A 145 -3.78 48.36 4.83
N PHE A 146 -4.76 49.27 4.79
CA PHE A 146 -5.96 49.11 3.97
C PHE A 146 -5.89 49.75 2.57
N PHE A 147 -4.79 50.39 2.19
CA PHE A 147 -4.72 51.14 0.92
C PHE A 147 -4.03 50.43 -0.25
N LEU A 148 -3.49 49.21 -0.06
CA LEU A 148 -2.80 48.44 -1.14
C LEU A 148 -3.46 47.10 -1.50
N LEU A 149 -4.72 46.88 -1.08
CA LEU A 149 -5.58 45.79 -1.58
C LEU A 149 -6.78 46.32 -2.39
N GLY A 150 -6.71 47.57 -2.86
CA GLY A 150 -7.82 48.25 -3.54
C GLY A 150 -7.84 48.15 -5.07
N LEU A 151 -6.83 47.56 -5.73
CA LEU A 151 -6.73 47.59 -7.20
C LEU A 151 -6.20 46.26 -7.79
N SER A 152 -7.04 45.22 -7.76
CA SER A 152 -7.17 44.28 -8.89
C SER A 152 -8.36 43.34 -8.68
N PHE A 153 -9.36 43.54 -9.54
CA PHE A 153 -10.43 42.61 -9.89
C PHE A 153 -11.40 42.19 -8.79
N CYS A 154 -12.23 43.16 -8.42
CA CYS A 154 -13.67 42.91 -8.34
C CYS A 154 -14.19 42.56 -9.75
N LEU A 155 -14.20 41.28 -10.12
CA LEU A 155 -15.21 40.77 -11.03
C LEU A 155 -16.41 40.46 -10.15
N THR A 156 -17.37 41.39 -10.17
CA THR A 156 -18.70 41.19 -9.63
C THR A 156 -19.25 39.85 -10.12
N ILE A 157 -19.45 38.90 -9.21
CA ILE A 157 -20.38 37.80 -9.42
C ILE A 157 -21.76 38.46 -9.56
N PRO A 158 -22.48 38.32 -10.69
CA PRO A 158 -23.89 38.66 -10.70
C PRO A 158 -24.59 37.61 -9.84
N ILE A 159 -25.06 38.01 -8.67
CA ILE A 159 -26.02 37.22 -7.91
C ILE A 159 -27.33 37.27 -8.72
N PRO A 160 -27.83 36.15 -9.28
CA PRO A 160 -29.15 36.13 -9.88
C PRO A 160 -30.16 36.21 -8.73
N LEU A 161 -30.91 37.31 -8.68
CA LEU A 161 -32.17 37.38 -7.97
C LEU A 161 -33.20 36.56 -8.75
N GLU A 162 -33.18 35.22 -8.63
CA GLU A 162 -34.33 34.34 -8.86
C GLU A 162 -33.97 32.87 -8.55
N ASP A 163 -34.87 32.18 -7.86
CA ASP A 163 -34.77 30.79 -7.38
C ASP A 163 -34.55 29.78 -8.53
N SER A 164 -33.27 29.59 -8.91
CA SER A 164 -32.83 28.45 -9.73
C SER A 164 -31.56 27.85 -9.15
N HIS A 165 -31.74 26.88 -8.25
CA HIS A 165 -30.66 26.07 -7.70
C HIS A 165 -30.13 25.07 -8.75
N GLU A 166 -29.33 25.54 -9.71
CA GLU A 166 -28.59 24.64 -10.59
C GLU A 166 -27.12 25.07 -10.63
N PHE A 167 -26.26 24.32 -9.94
CA PHE A 167 -24.81 24.50 -10.02
C PHE A 167 -24.37 24.39 -11.47
N THR A 168 -23.64 25.37 -11.98
CA THR A 168 -23.18 25.32 -13.37
C THR A 168 -22.06 24.28 -13.51
N GLU A 169 -21.88 23.75 -14.71
CA GLU A 169 -20.79 22.80 -15.01
C GLU A 169 -19.40 23.40 -14.70
N ARG A 170 -19.26 24.73 -14.78
CA ARG A 170 -18.06 25.45 -14.38
C ARG A 170 -17.84 25.42 -12.87
N ASP A 171 -18.88 25.59 -12.06
CA ASP A 171 -18.76 25.54 -10.59
C ASP A 171 -18.36 24.14 -10.11
N LEU A 172 -18.88 23.10 -10.76
CA LEU A 172 -18.50 21.71 -10.50
C LEU A 172 -17.03 21.45 -10.91
N GLN A 173 -16.59 21.94 -12.06
CA GLN A 173 -15.18 21.84 -12.48
C GLN A 173 -14.24 22.62 -11.54
N PHE A 174 -14.62 23.82 -11.08
CA PHE A 174 -13.83 24.57 -10.11
C PHE A 174 -13.73 23.86 -8.77
N ALA A 175 -14.84 23.31 -8.26
CA ALA A 175 -14.84 22.52 -7.03
C ALA A 175 -13.99 21.25 -7.17
N GLU A 176 -14.03 20.59 -8.33
CA GLU A 176 -13.22 19.40 -8.63
C GLU A 176 -11.72 19.73 -8.70
N VAL A 177 -11.36 20.86 -9.32
CA VAL A 177 -9.97 21.35 -9.37
C VAL A 177 -9.47 21.69 -7.97
N TRP A 178 -10.23 22.44 -7.17
CA TRP A 178 -9.85 22.78 -5.80
C TRP A 178 -9.77 21.55 -4.90
N TYR A 179 -10.71 20.61 -5.04
CA TYR A 179 -10.67 19.32 -4.34
C TYR A 179 -9.40 18.54 -4.70
N LYS A 180 -9.02 18.50 -5.98
CA LYS A 180 -7.78 17.85 -6.44
C LYS A 180 -6.53 18.58 -5.94
N ILE A 181 -6.54 19.91 -5.86
CA ILE A 181 -5.41 20.67 -5.31
C ILE A 181 -5.23 20.36 -3.83
N ILE A 182 -6.30 20.46 -3.03
CA ILE A 182 -6.24 20.29 -1.58
C ILE A 182 -5.94 18.85 -1.19
N ASN A 183 -6.61 17.88 -1.79
CA ASN A 183 -6.53 16.48 -1.37
C ASN A 183 -5.43 15.68 -2.07
N LEU A 184 -4.82 16.19 -3.15
CA LEU A 184 -3.84 15.44 -3.93
C LEU A 184 -2.55 16.23 -4.14
N HIS A 185 -2.63 17.47 -4.61
CA HIS A 185 -1.42 18.25 -4.91
C HIS A 185 -0.65 18.69 -3.65
N VAL A 186 -1.35 19.12 -2.59
CA VAL A 186 -0.72 19.57 -1.35
C VAL A 186 0.01 18.42 -0.62
N PRO A 187 -0.59 17.24 -0.39
CA PRO A 187 0.11 16.11 0.23
C PRO A 187 1.33 15.66 -0.57
N VAL A 188 1.21 15.53 -1.89
CA VAL A 188 2.31 15.07 -2.75
C VAL A 188 3.46 16.08 -2.79
N THR A 189 3.15 17.38 -2.91
CA THR A 189 4.21 18.39 -2.89
C THR A 189 4.88 18.51 -1.53
N ARG A 190 4.17 18.26 -0.42
CA ARG A 190 4.75 18.15 0.91
C ARG A 190 5.67 16.93 1.00
N TYR A 191 5.20 15.75 0.60
CA TYR A 191 6.00 14.53 0.59
C TYR A 191 7.32 14.70 -0.18
N LEU A 192 7.25 15.22 -1.41
CA LEU A 192 8.43 15.45 -2.24
C LEU A 192 9.34 16.55 -1.70
N ARG A 193 8.80 17.54 -0.98
CA ARG A 193 9.61 18.56 -0.27
C ARG A 193 10.39 17.92 0.86
N THR A 194 9.72 17.12 1.68
CA THR A 194 10.31 16.48 2.86
C THR A 194 11.35 15.45 2.47
N HIS A 195 11.02 14.53 1.56
CA HIS A 195 11.87 13.35 1.33
C HIS A 195 12.72 13.39 0.05
N TYR A 196 12.42 14.31 -0.88
CA TYR A 196 13.06 14.36 -2.20
C TYR A 196 13.63 15.75 -2.58
N ASP A 197 13.77 16.65 -1.61
CA ASP A 197 14.35 18.00 -1.80
C ASP A 197 13.66 18.80 -2.94
N LEU A 198 12.32 18.73 -3.03
CA LEU A 198 11.56 19.56 -3.96
C LEU A 198 11.55 21.02 -3.47
N ARG A 199 12.44 21.87 -4.00
CA ARG A 199 12.56 23.25 -3.52
C ARG A 199 11.46 24.15 -4.09
N PRO A 200 10.84 25.05 -3.29
CA PRO A 200 9.91 26.05 -3.79
C PRO A 200 10.64 26.99 -4.76
N ASN A 201 10.04 27.26 -5.92
CA ASN A 201 10.67 28.09 -6.94
C ASN A 201 10.61 29.57 -6.54
N PRO A 202 11.73 30.25 -6.25
CA PRO A 202 11.71 31.68 -5.98
C PRO A 202 11.48 32.42 -7.30
N ALA A 203 10.32 33.06 -7.44
CA ALA A 203 10.01 34.09 -8.45
C ALA A 203 10.71 33.90 -9.83
N GLY A 204 10.30 32.90 -10.61
CA GLY A 204 10.51 32.90 -12.07
C GLY A 204 11.93 32.71 -12.61
N ILE A 205 12.93 32.37 -11.79
CA ILE A 205 14.28 32.05 -12.28
C ILE A 205 14.32 30.59 -12.76
N MET A 206 15.02 30.34 -13.90
CA MET A 206 15.02 29.09 -14.70
C MET A 206 14.74 27.79 -13.92
N LYS A 207 13.70 27.05 -14.34
CA LYS A 207 13.46 25.66 -13.90
C LYS A 207 14.70 24.82 -14.21
N LYS A 208 15.49 24.44 -13.18
CA LYS A 208 16.40 23.29 -13.32
C LYS A 208 15.52 22.07 -13.62
N SER A 209 15.83 21.30 -14.67
CA SER A 209 14.97 20.17 -15.09
C SER A 209 14.74 19.15 -13.96
N GLY A 210 15.71 19.00 -13.05
CA GLY A 210 15.65 18.10 -11.89
C GLY A 210 14.79 18.56 -10.70
N ASN A 211 14.39 19.84 -10.61
CA ASN A 211 13.58 20.35 -9.48
C ASN A 211 12.11 20.56 -9.89
N THR A 212 11.52 19.55 -10.55
CA THR A 212 10.10 19.55 -10.92
C THR A 212 9.39 18.41 -10.19
N VAL A 213 8.09 18.56 -9.92
CA VAL A 213 7.27 17.49 -9.31
C VAL A 213 7.41 16.18 -10.07
N ALA A 214 7.34 16.23 -11.41
CA ALA A 214 7.48 15.04 -12.25
C ALA A 214 8.88 14.40 -12.16
N ALA A 215 9.96 15.20 -12.02
CA ALA A 215 11.31 14.66 -11.84
C ALA A 215 11.45 13.98 -10.47
N LYS A 216 10.97 14.63 -9.40
CA LYS A 216 11.02 14.08 -8.04
C LYS A 216 10.10 12.86 -7.85
N LEU A 217 8.97 12.80 -8.56
CA LEU A 217 8.17 11.59 -8.65
C LEU A 217 8.92 10.43 -9.29
N ARG A 218 9.71 10.68 -10.35
CA ARG A 218 10.53 9.61 -10.95
C ARG A 218 11.62 9.11 -10.00
N GLU A 219 12.28 10.01 -9.27
CA GLU A 219 13.24 9.64 -8.22
C GLU A 219 12.58 8.77 -7.14
N MET A 220 11.38 9.15 -6.72
CA MET A 220 10.60 8.42 -5.72
C MET A 220 10.13 7.06 -6.22
N GLN A 221 9.53 6.99 -7.41
CA GLN A 221 9.11 5.74 -8.03
C GLN A 221 10.29 4.79 -8.21
N ALA A 222 11.44 5.29 -8.69
CA ALA A 222 12.65 4.50 -8.83
C ALA A 222 13.22 4.01 -7.49
N PHE A 223 13.10 4.80 -6.41
CA PHE A 223 13.54 4.39 -5.07
C PHE A 223 12.73 3.21 -4.55
N PHE A 224 11.41 3.25 -4.71
CA PHE A 224 10.48 2.22 -4.23
C PHE A 224 10.26 1.06 -5.22
N GLY A 225 10.91 1.08 -6.39
CA GLY A 225 10.75 0.04 -7.40
C GLY A 225 9.40 0.06 -8.14
N LEU A 226 8.70 1.20 -8.12
CA LEU A 226 7.47 1.43 -8.88
C LEU A 226 7.75 1.72 -10.35
N GLU A 227 6.71 1.66 -11.20
CA GLU A 227 6.82 2.09 -12.59
C GLU A 227 7.20 3.59 -12.68
N VAL A 228 8.33 3.88 -13.32
CA VAL A 228 8.90 5.24 -13.35
C VAL A 228 8.21 6.10 -14.42
N THR A 229 7.02 6.58 -14.11
CA THR A 229 6.20 7.39 -15.03
C THR A 229 6.40 8.89 -14.84
N GLY A 230 6.76 9.34 -13.64
CA GLY A 230 6.76 10.73 -13.21
C GLY A 230 5.35 11.33 -13.08
N LYS A 231 4.33 10.47 -13.03
CA LYS A 231 2.93 10.82 -12.82
C LYS A 231 2.49 10.24 -11.47
N LEU A 232 1.48 10.86 -10.87
CA LEU A 232 0.87 10.33 -9.66
C LEU A 232 -0.26 9.38 -10.05
N ASP A 233 0.02 8.08 -10.00
CA ASP A 233 -0.96 6.99 -10.07
C ASP A 233 -1.44 6.59 -8.67
N GLU A 234 -2.43 5.69 -8.62
CA GLU A 234 -3.07 5.22 -7.38
C GLU A 234 -2.05 4.58 -6.45
N GLU A 235 -1.20 3.67 -6.97
CA GLU A 235 -0.18 2.95 -6.21
C GLU A 235 0.88 3.89 -5.63
N THR A 236 1.39 4.84 -6.43
CA THR A 236 2.33 5.87 -5.94
C THR A 236 1.71 6.67 -4.80
N TYR A 237 0.43 7.04 -4.93
CA TYR A 237 -0.25 7.82 -3.90
C TYR A 237 -0.53 7.01 -2.62
N GLU A 238 -0.96 5.76 -2.74
CA GLU A 238 -1.15 4.84 -1.62
C GLU A 238 0.17 4.62 -0.86
N LEU A 239 1.29 4.48 -1.56
CA LEU A 239 2.61 4.35 -0.93
C LEU A 239 3.00 5.62 -0.16
N MET A 240 2.75 6.81 -0.71
CA MET A 240 3.01 8.08 -0.03
C MET A 240 2.20 8.29 1.24
N GLN A 241 1.09 7.57 1.41
CA GLN A 241 0.26 7.62 2.61
C GLN A 241 0.72 6.66 3.71
N LYS A 242 1.63 5.71 3.40
CA LYS A 242 2.09 4.75 4.38
C LYS A 242 2.97 5.44 5.44
N PRO A 243 2.81 5.06 6.72
CA PRO A 243 3.63 5.59 7.80
C PRO A 243 5.11 5.24 7.59
N ARG A 244 6.00 6.18 7.89
CA ARG A 244 7.41 6.10 7.50
C ARG A 244 8.34 6.89 8.41
N CYS A 245 9.64 6.69 8.23
CA CYS A 245 10.69 7.53 8.80
C CYS A 245 10.69 8.95 8.19
N GLY A 246 10.94 9.97 9.02
CA GLY A 246 11.01 11.38 8.64
C GLY A 246 12.26 11.78 7.86
N VAL A 247 13.29 10.94 7.85
CA VAL A 247 14.55 11.21 7.13
C VAL A 247 14.31 11.20 5.60
N PRO A 248 14.98 12.07 4.82
CA PRO A 248 14.87 12.05 3.36
C PRO A 248 15.43 10.77 2.71
N ASP A 249 14.80 10.33 1.60
CA ASP A 249 15.23 9.14 0.84
C ASP A 249 16.35 9.44 -0.14
N VAL A 250 16.40 10.70 -0.59
CA VAL A 250 17.42 11.22 -1.49
C VAL A 250 17.86 12.59 -0.99
N GLY A 251 19.10 12.92 -1.34
CA GLY A 251 19.75 14.09 -0.79
C GLY A 251 20.96 13.62 -0.03
N GLU A 252 22.12 14.01 -0.55
CA GLU A 252 23.38 13.62 0.03
C GLU A 252 23.50 14.21 1.44
N TYR A 253 23.96 13.38 2.36
CA TYR A 253 24.70 13.74 3.57
C TYR A 253 26.01 14.52 3.25
N ASN A 254 26.01 15.40 2.24
CA ASN A 254 27.18 16.02 1.61
C ASN A 254 27.67 17.31 2.27
N PHE A 255 27.39 17.52 3.54
CA PHE A 255 28.18 18.50 4.30
C PHE A 255 29.55 17.93 4.73
N PHE A 256 29.79 16.61 4.59
CA PHE A 256 31.09 16.01 4.86
C PHE A 256 31.53 15.04 3.76
N PRO A 257 32.75 15.18 3.23
CA PRO A 257 33.33 14.13 2.39
C PRO A 257 33.68 12.95 3.30
N ARG A 258 32.94 11.84 3.17
CA ARG A 258 33.13 10.48 3.72
C ARG A 258 31.99 10.04 4.65
N LYS A 259 31.49 8.81 4.41
CA LYS A 259 30.71 7.94 5.30
C LYS A 259 30.58 8.50 6.72
N LEU A 260 29.45 9.10 7.04
CA LEU A 260 29.17 9.63 8.38
C LEU A 260 29.18 8.47 9.36
N LYS A 261 30.22 8.40 10.20
CA LYS A 261 30.38 7.33 11.18
C LYS A 261 31.04 7.84 12.44
N TRP A 262 30.72 7.20 13.56
CA TRP A 262 31.42 7.47 14.80
C TRP A 262 32.88 7.05 14.73
N SER A 263 33.78 7.90 15.22
CA SER A 263 35.21 7.58 15.33
C SER A 263 35.51 6.58 16.46
N LYS A 264 34.59 6.45 17.42
CA LYS A 264 34.67 5.56 18.57
C LYS A 264 33.65 4.43 18.48
N LYS A 265 33.92 3.33 19.16
CA LYS A 265 33.04 2.15 19.22
C LYS A 265 32.17 2.09 20.48
N ASN A 266 32.62 2.73 21.55
CA ASN A 266 31.86 2.85 22.79
C ASN A 266 31.04 4.14 22.73
N LEU A 267 29.75 3.99 22.45
CA LEU A 267 28.79 5.06 22.35
C LEU A 267 27.94 5.12 23.61
N THR A 268 27.55 6.33 23.99
CA THR A 268 26.64 6.58 25.10
C THR A 268 25.29 7.03 24.59
N TYR A 269 24.22 6.62 25.25
CA TYR A 269 22.88 7.14 24.95
C TYR A 269 22.16 7.59 26.20
N ARG A 270 21.21 8.51 26.04
CA ARG A 270 20.38 9.04 27.11
C ARG A 270 18.94 9.20 26.66
N ILE A 271 18.02 8.69 27.47
CA ILE A 271 16.58 8.92 27.31
C ILE A 271 16.23 10.20 28.08
N MET A 272 15.74 11.21 27.37
CA MET A 272 15.46 12.55 27.88
C MET A 272 14.07 12.66 28.53
N ASN A 273 13.07 12.07 27.88
CA ASN A 273 11.70 11.95 28.35
C ASN A 273 11.10 10.61 27.86
N TYR A 274 9.85 10.34 28.25
CA TYR A 274 9.15 9.10 27.95
C TYR A 274 7.75 9.40 27.45
N THR A 275 7.28 8.63 26.48
CA THR A 275 5.87 8.60 26.07
C THR A 275 4.97 8.11 27.22
N SER A 276 3.70 8.54 27.21
CA SER A 276 2.68 8.09 28.15
C SER A 276 2.07 6.72 27.81
N ASP A 277 2.25 6.22 26.58
CA ASP A 277 1.59 5.01 26.09
C ASP A 277 2.18 3.73 26.69
N LEU A 278 3.46 3.78 27.04
CA LEU A 278 4.23 2.66 27.56
C LEU A 278 4.83 2.99 28.92
N ARG A 279 4.98 1.96 29.76
CA ARG A 279 5.71 2.11 31.02
C ARG A 279 7.18 2.41 30.72
N HIS A 280 7.84 3.16 31.60
CA HIS A 280 9.25 3.51 31.39
C HIS A 280 10.17 2.30 31.22
N ASN A 281 9.87 1.19 31.90
CA ASN A 281 10.62 -0.06 31.76
C ASN A 281 10.38 -0.76 30.41
N GLU A 282 9.25 -0.53 29.75
CA GLU A 282 8.95 -1.03 28.40
C GLU A 282 9.76 -0.24 27.37
N VAL A 283 9.74 1.09 27.47
CA VAL A 283 10.58 1.99 26.64
C VAL A 283 12.07 1.66 26.82
N ASP A 284 12.53 1.52 28.06
CA ASP A 284 13.92 1.13 28.37
C ASP A 284 14.31 -0.20 27.72
N ARG A 285 13.41 -1.19 27.72
CA ARG A 285 13.64 -2.49 27.09
C ARG A 285 13.65 -2.37 25.56
N ALA A 286 12.75 -1.59 24.98
CA ALA A 286 12.67 -1.37 23.54
C ALA A 286 13.97 -0.77 23.00
N PHE A 287 14.43 0.34 23.58
CA PHE A 287 15.66 0.99 23.14
C PHE A 287 16.91 0.15 23.41
N LYS A 288 16.99 -0.53 24.56
CA LYS A 288 18.10 -1.46 24.82
C LYS A 288 18.14 -2.59 23.80
N LYS A 289 16.98 -3.13 23.40
CA LYS A 289 16.88 -4.18 22.39
C LYS A 289 17.24 -3.64 21.00
N ALA A 290 16.82 -2.42 20.66
CA ALA A 290 17.16 -1.75 19.41
C ALA A 290 18.67 -1.53 19.25
N PHE A 291 19.37 -1.02 20.27
CA PHE A 291 20.84 -0.95 20.24
C PHE A 291 21.49 -2.33 20.15
N LYS A 292 20.89 -3.34 20.79
CA LYS A 292 21.40 -4.71 20.75
C LYS A 292 21.42 -5.28 19.32
N VAL A 293 20.43 -4.95 18.49
CA VAL A 293 20.37 -5.36 17.08
C VAL A 293 21.66 -4.99 16.35
N TRP A 294 22.16 -3.77 16.55
CA TRP A 294 23.38 -3.28 15.92
C TRP A 294 24.65 -3.80 16.58
N SER A 295 24.70 -3.87 17.92
CA SER A 295 25.88 -4.40 18.62
C SER A 295 26.09 -5.90 18.43
N ASP A 296 25.05 -6.65 18.07
CA ASP A 296 25.14 -8.10 17.86
C ASP A 296 25.94 -8.46 16.60
N VAL A 297 26.00 -7.55 15.62
CA VAL A 297 26.67 -7.77 14.33
C VAL A 297 27.91 -6.89 14.13
N THR A 298 28.24 -6.03 15.10
CA THR A 298 29.35 -5.05 15.04
C THR A 298 30.18 -5.04 16.32
N PRO A 299 31.36 -4.41 16.34
CA PRO A 299 32.11 -4.21 17.58
C PRO A 299 31.63 -2.98 18.39
N LEU A 300 30.46 -2.41 18.07
CA LEU A 300 29.90 -1.26 18.79
C LEU A 300 29.35 -1.68 20.15
N ASN A 301 29.46 -0.78 21.12
CA ASN A 301 28.92 -0.98 22.47
C ASN A 301 28.19 0.27 22.94
N PHE A 302 27.01 0.08 23.54
CA PHE A 302 26.11 1.15 23.92
C PHE A 302 25.91 1.19 25.43
N THR A 303 26.31 2.30 26.05
CA THR A 303 26.17 2.51 27.50
C THR A 303 25.16 3.60 27.79
N ARG A 304 24.12 3.26 28.54
CA ARG A 304 23.15 4.26 28.97
C ARG A 304 23.73 5.15 30.06
N ILE A 305 23.64 6.47 29.88
CA ILE A 305 23.91 7.45 30.94
C ILE A 305 22.60 8.08 31.43
N ARG A 306 22.60 8.59 32.67
CA ARG A 306 21.42 9.17 33.33
C ARG A 306 21.45 10.70 33.43
N SER A 307 22.62 11.29 33.22
CA SER A 307 22.86 12.74 33.33
C SER A 307 23.97 13.15 32.36
N GLY A 308 24.00 14.44 31.98
CA GLY A 308 24.96 14.96 31.01
C GLY A 308 24.53 14.76 29.56
N ILE A 309 25.43 15.06 28.63
CA ILE A 309 25.21 14.92 27.18
C ILE A 309 25.77 13.57 26.76
N ALA A 310 24.97 12.79 26.03
CA ALA A 310 25.35 11.50 25.46
C ALA A 310 25.73 11.67 23.98
N ASP A 311 26.22 10.61 23.33
CA ASP A 311 26.42 10.59 21.88
C ASP A 311 25.10 10.49 21.11
N ILE A 312 24.07 9.89 21.74
CA ILE A 312 22.74 9.72 21.17
C ILE A 312 21.73 10.14 22.24
N MET A 313 21.10 11.30 22.06
CA MET A 313 20.00 11.77 22.89
C MET A 313 18.68 11.30 22.28
N ILE A 314 17.82 10.73 23.10
CA ILE A 314 16.56 10.13 22.68
C ILE A 314 15.42 10.88 23.35
N SER A 315 14.48 11.41 22.55
CA SER A 315 13.31 12.11 23.07
C SER A 315 12.04 11.83 22.27
N PHE A 316 10.91 12.00 22.95
CA PHE A 316 9.58 12.05 22.37
C PHE A 316 9.17 13.53 22.23
N GLY A 317 8.58 13.91 21.11
CA GLY A 317 8.14 15.29 20.85
C GLY A 317 6.95 15.32 19.91
N THR A 318 6.19 16.41 19.92
CA THR A 318 5.02 16.59 19.05
C THR A 318 5.27 17.73 18.09
N LYS A 319 4.99 17.56 16.79
CA LYS A 319 5.09 18.63 15.78
C LYS A 319 6.44 19.35 15.86
N GLU A 320 6.47 20.67 16.06
CA GLU A 320 7.71 21.42 16.27
C GLU A 320 8.31 21.10 17.64
N HIS A 321 9.49 20.48 17.65
CA HIS A 321 10.13 19.97 18.85
C HIS A 321 11.59 20.44 19.02
N GLY A 322 11.99 21.52 18.34
CA GLY A 322 13.20 22.28 18.67
C GLY A 322 14.40 22.03 17.76
N ASP A 323 14.25 21.27 16.68
CA ASP A 323 15.30 20.93 15.72
C ASP A 323 15.02 21.40 14.28
N PHE A 324 13.93 22.16 14.06
CA PHE A 324 13.44 22.65 12.76
C PHE A 324 12.88 21.58 11.80
N TYR A 325 12.72 20.34 12.25
CA TYR A 325 12.10 19.25 11.50
C TYR A 325 10.79 18.82 12.18
N PRO A 326 9.69 19.58 12.02
CA PRO A 326 8.47 19.29 12.75
C PRO A 326 7.81 17.99 12.27
N PHE A 327 7.27 17.20 13.21
CA PHE A 327 6.36 16.09 12.91
C PHE A 327 5.01 16.58 12.38
N ASP A 328 4.22 15.68 11.79
CA ASP A 328 2.94 15.97 11.16
C ASP A 328 1.70 15.58 11.99
N GLY A 329 1.90 14.99 13.16
CA GLY A 329 0.83 14.52 14.04
C GLY A 329 0.59 13.02 13.85
N PRO A 330 -0.61 12.49 14.15
CA PRO A 330 -0.84 11.05 14.10
C PRO A 330 -0.67 10.47 12.69
N SER A 331 -0.01 9.31 12.60
CA SER A 331 0.44 8.66 11.37
C SER A 331 1.43 9.51 10.55
N GLY A 332 1.80 9.05 9.35
CA GLY A 332 2.75 9.81 8.53
C GLY A 332 4.18 9.64 9.03
N LEU A 333 4.75 10.67 9.68
CA LEU A 333 6.14 10.65 10.14
C LEU A 333 6.26 10.13 11.58
N LEU A 334 6.77 8.90 11.72
CA LEU A 334 6.81 8.23 13.03
C LEU A 334 7.94 8.74 13.93
N ALA A 335 9.09 9.01 13.33
CA ALA A 335 10.33 9.36 14.01
C ALA A 335 11.34 9.89 12.98
N HIS A 336 12.43 10.48 13.47
CA HIS A 336 13.63 10.72 12.69
C HIS A 336 14.87 10.66 13.57
N ALA A 337 16.04 10.52 12.94
CA ALA A 337 17.31 10.63 13.62
C ALA A 337 18.35 11.35 12.78
N PHE A 338 19.28 12.01 13.45
CA PHE A 338 20.41 12.68 12.83
C PHE A 338 21.59 11.72 12.68
N PRO A 339 22.39 11.87 11.61
CA PRO A 339 23.58 11.06 11.42
C PRO A 339 24.66 11.38 12.49
N PRO A 340 25.70 10.53 12.62
CA PRO A 340 26.82 10.77 13.52
C PRO A 340 27.44 12.16 13.36
N GLY A 341 27.59 12.90 14.45
CA GLY A 341 28.13 14.26 14.42
C GLY A 341 28.16 14.93 15.80
N PRO A 342 28.67 16.17 15.88
CA PRO A 342 28.55 16.99 17.08
C PRO A 342 27.12 17.51 17.29
N ASP A 343 26.86 18.06 18.48
CA ASP A 343 25.60 18.71 18.85
C ASP A 343 24.40 17.78 18.74
N TYR A 344 23.56 17.94 17.71
CA TYR A 344 22.40 17.08 17.43
C TYR A 344 22.78 15.75 16.76
N GLY A 345 24.03 15.59 16.34
CA GLY A 345 24.47 14.41 15.60
C GLY A 345 24.30 13.13 16.41
N GLY A 346 23.53 12.18 15.88
CA GLY A 346 23.16 10.94 16.55
C GLY A 346 21.81 10.96 17.23
N ASP A 347 21.24 12.13 17.52
CA ASP A 347 19.98 12.24 18.26
C ASP A 347 18.82 11.61 17.48
N ALA A 348 17.89 10.99 18.23
CA ALA A 348 16.73 10.30 17.69
C ALA A 348 15.45 10.82 18.37
N HIS A 349 14.51 11.29 17.56
CA HIS A 349 13.24 11.87 17.99
C HIS A 349 12.08 10.99 17.53
N PHE A 350 11.13 10.76 18.42
CA PHE A 350 9.94 9.94 18.18
C PHE A 350 8.69 10.82 18.31
N ASP A 351 7.74 10.70 17.38
CA ASP A 351 6.51 11.51 17.45
C ASP A 351 5.61 11.03 18.59
N ASP A 352 5.35 11.89 19.57
CA ASP A 352 4.50 11.60 20.73
C ASP A 352 3.01 11.82 20.43
N ASP A 353 2.64 12.27 19.22
CA ASP A 353 1.26 12.21 18.71
C ASP A 353 0.88 10.79 18.22
N GLU A 354 1.85 9.87 18.13
CA GLU A 354 1.63 8.46 17.76
C GLU A 354 1.28 7.57 18.95
N VAL A 355 0.60 6.46 18.68
CA VAL A 355 0.33 5.43 19.69
C VAL A 355 1.44 4.39 19.69
N TRP A 356 2.34 4.48 20.66
CA TRP A 356 3.48 3.57 20.80
C TRP A 356 3.10 2.26 21.50
N SER A 357 3.59 1.14 20.97
CA SER A 357 3.33 -0.19 21.54
C SER A 357 4.54 -1.13 21.52
N ASP A 358 4.39 -2.27 22.18
CA ASP A 358 5.30 -3.41 22.08
C ASP A 358 4.76 -4.53 21.18
N ASP A 359 3.64 -4.29 20.48
CA ASP A 359 2.92 -5.25 19.66
C ASP A 359 2.53 -4.71 18.28
N SER A 360 1.44 -5.20 17.69
CA SER A 360 0.92 -4.77 16.39
C SER A 360 -0.07 -3.60 16.48
N LYS A 361 -0.47 -3.18 17.69
CA LYS A 361 -1.42 -2.07 17.88
C LYS A 361 -0.67 -0.75 17.80
N GLY A 362 -0.96 0.09 16.82
CA GLY A 362 -0.16 1.30 16.59
C GLY A 362 1.25 0.96 16.09
N TYR A 363 2.26 1.66 16.60
CA TYR A 363 3.63 1.55 16.10
C TYR A 363 4.55 0.90 17.13
N ASN A 364 5.28 -0.13 16.70
CA ASN A 364 6.17 -0.88 17.57
C ASN A 364 7.44 -0.08 17.86
N LEU A 365 7.58 0.42 19.09
CA LEU A 365 8.68 1.31 19.47
C LEU A 365 10.06 0.65 19.26
N PHE A 366 10.17 -0.66 19.44
CA PHE A 366 11.42 -1.38 19.20
C PHE A 366 11.82 -1.36 17.72
N LEU A 367 10.88 -1.56 16.80
CA LEU A 367 11.18 -1.58 15.35
C LEU A 367 11.57 -0.20 14.85
N VAL A 368 10.77 0.83 15.20
CA VAL A 368 11.07 2.21 14.81
C VAL A 368 12.40 2.65 15.42
N ALA A 369 12.65 2.40 16.70
CA ALA A 369 13.93 2.76 17.31
C ALA A 369 15.13 2.01 16.71
N ALA A 370 14.95 0.74 16.31
CA ALA A 370 16.03 0.02 15.66
C ALA A 370 16.39 0.67 14.31
N HIS A 371 15.39 1.10 13.53
CA HIS A 371 15.58 1.87 12.30
C HIS A 371 16.27 3.21 12.56
N GLU A 372 15.73 4.05 13.46
CA GLU A 372 16.31 5.37 13.77
C GLU A 372 17.74 5.27 14.28
N PHE A 373 18.05 4.26 15.10
CA PHE A 373 19.43 4.05 15.55
C PHE A 373 20.36 3.63 14.42
N GLY A 374 19.86 3.05 13.32
CA GLY A 374 20.65 2.86 12.11
C GLY A 374 21.11 4.20 11.53
N HIS A 375 20.22 5.20 11.45
CA HIS A 375 20.58 6.57 11.09
C HIS A 375 21.55 7.20 12.09
N SER A 376 21.31 7.08 13.40
CA SER A 376 22.24 7.54 14.44
C SER A 376 23.63 6.91 14.33
N LEU A 377 23.75 5.77 13.65
CA LEU A 377 24.99 5.06 13.37
C LEU A 377 25.57 5.35 11.98
N GLY A 378 24.86 6.07 11.12
CA GLY A 378 25.33 6.52 9.82
C GLY A 378 24.80 5.74 8.63
N LEU A 379 23.79 4.90 8.81
CA LEU A 379 23.10 4.25 7.70
C LEU A 379 22.10 5.20 7.05
N GLU A 380 21.97 5.07 5.73
CA GLU A 380 20.93 5.73 4.96
C GLU A 380 19.73 4.79 4.78
N HIS A 381 18.64 5.28 4.20
CA HIS A 381 17.55 4.41 3.82
C HIS A 381 17.98 3.39 2.76
N SER A 382 17.56 2.14 2.93
CA SER A 382 17.72 1.09 1.94
C SER A 382 16.58 1.10 0.92
N ARG A 383 16.88 0.64 -0.30
CA ARG A 383 15.87 0.35 -1.33
C ARG A 383 15.34 -1.07 -1.23
N ASP A 384 15.95 -1.91 -0.40
CA ASP A 384 15.49 -3.27 -0.16
C ASP A 384 14.24 -3.25 0.73
N PRO A 385 13.05 -3.67 0.24
CA PRO A 385 11.82 -3.71 1.04
C PRO A 385 11.91 -4.67 2.24
N GLY A 386 12.91 -5.56 2.26
CA GLY A 386 13.19 -6.48 3.36
C GLY A 386 14.07 -5.94 4.47
N ALA A 387 14.74 -4.81 4.23
CA ALA A 387 15.68 -4.19 5.17
C ALA A 387 14.94 -3.49 6.32
N LEU A 388 15.58 -3.45 7.48
CA LEU A 388 15.14 -2.61 8.60
C LEU A 388 15.22 -1.13 8.21
N MET A 389 16.27 -0.73 7.48
CA MET A 389 16.47 0.63 6.98
C MET A 389 15.57 1.01 5.80
N PHE A 390 14.59 0.19 5.42
CA PHE A 390 13.57 0.59 4.45
C PHE A 390 12.67 1.71 5.05
N PRO A 391 12.35 2.79 4.31
CA PRO A 391 11.70 3.97 4.91
C PRO A 391 10.29 3.70 5.45
N ILE A 392 9.53 2.81 4.81
CA ILE A 392 8.13 2.53 5.16
C ILE A 392 8.08 1.58 6.35
N TYR A 393 7.32 1.97 7.38
CA TYR A 393 7.12 1.13 8.56
C TYR A 393 6.39 -0.15 8.19
N THR A 394 6.98 -1.29 8.54
CA THR A 394 6.33 -2.60 8.46
C THR A 394 6.52 -3.37 9.76
N TYR A 395 5.41 -3.82 10.34
CA TYR A 395 5.44 -4.67 11.52
C TYR A 395 5.92 -6.09 11.17
N THR A 396 6.96 -6.57 11.84
CA THR A 396 7.57 -7.90 11.55
C THR A 396 7.20 -9.00 12.55
N GLY A 397 6.39 -8.70 13.56
CA GLY A 397 5.96 -9.66 14.59
C GLY A 397 6.77 -9.64 15.88
N LYS A 398 6.27 -10.32 16.92
CA LYS A 398 6.92 -10.41 18.25
C LYS A 398 8.09 -11.38 18.32
N SER A 399 8.17 -12.38 17.43
CA SER A 399 9.11 -13.49 17.56
C SER A 399 10.45 -13.20 16.87
N GLY A 400 11.53 -13.15 17.66
CA GLY A 400 12.91 -13.30 17.21
C GLY A 400 13.31 -12.44 16.01
N PHE A 401 13.19 -11.12 16.12
CA PHE A 401 13.72 -10.21 15.09
C PHE A 401 15.20 -10.51 14.83
N VAL A 402 15.52 -10.79 13.57
CA VAL A 402 16.88 -10.95 13.07
C VAL A 402 17.09 -9.84 12.05
N LEU A 403 18.20 -9.11 12.20
CA LEU A 403 18.58 -8.04 11.29
C LEU A 403 18.74 -8.62 9.87
N PRO A 404 18.06 -8.05 8.86
CA PRO A 404 18.23 -8.44 7.44
C PRO A 404 19.67 -8.28 6.95
N ASP A 405 20.03 -9.06 5.94
CA ASP A 405 21.39 -9.14 5.41
C ASP A 405 21.88 -7.80 4.82
N ASP A 406 21.00 -7.04 4.17
CA ASP A 406 21.30 -5.70 3.63
C ASP A 406 21.78 -4.73 4.73
N ASP A 407 21.07 -4.70 5.87
CA ASP A 407 21.43 -3.84 7.01
C ASP A 407 22.74 -4.30 7.66
N VAL A 408 22.99 -5.62 7.73
CA VAL A 408 24.24 -6.18 8.27
C VAL A 408 25.41 -5.77 7.40
N GLN A 409 25.29 -5.89 6.08
CA GLN A 409 26.32 -5.46 5.13
C GLN A 409 26.59 -3.96 5.28
N GLY A 410 25.54 -3.13 5.33
CA GLY A 410 25.66 -1.69 5.48
C GLY A 410 26.38 -1.29 6.77
N ILE A 411 25.98 -1.84 7.92
CA ILE A 411 26.58 -1.46 9.20
C ILE A 411 28.01 -1.99 9.36
N GLN A 412 28.30 -3.19 8.86
CA GLN A 412 29.65 -3.76 8.90
C GLN A 412 30.59 -3.04 7.94
N GLU A 413 30.09 -2.44 6.85
CA GLU A 413 30.90 -1.59 5.99
C GLU A 413 31.38 -0.31 6.71
N LEU A 414 30.67 0.16 7.74
CA LEU A 414 31.06 1.31 8.57
C LEU A 414 31.99 0.91 9.73
N TYR A 415 31.66 -0.16 10.45
CA TYR A 415 32.26 -0.50 11.76
C TYR A 415 33.02 -1.83 11.80
N GLY A 416 32.92 -2.65 10.76
CA GLY A 416 33.40 -4.03 10.72
C GLY A 416 32.46 -5.01 11.42
N ALA A 417 32.69 -6.31 11.17
CA ALA A 417 31.99 -7.38 11.87
C ALA A 417 32.39 -7.46 13.36
N GLY A 418 31.43 -7.81 14.21
CA GLY A 418 31.68 -8.15 15.61
C GLY A 418 32.37 -9.51 15.77
N ASP A 419 32.88 -9.81 16.97
CA ASP A 419 33.59 -11.06 17.24
C ASP A 419 32.67 -12.29 17.16
N LYS A 420 31.38 -12.13 17.48
CA LYS A 420 30.37 -13.20 17.47
C LYS A 420 29.00 -12.67 17.09
N ASP A 421 28.52 -13.10 15.94
CA ASP A 421 27.13 -12.92 15.55
C ASP A 421 26.25 -14.01 16.19
N PRO A 422 25.24 -13.66 17.02
CA PRO A 422 24.34 -14.66 17.61
C PRO A 422 23.42 -15.33 16.58
N ASN A 423 23.20 -14.75 15.39
CA ASN A 423 22.30 -15.23 14.34
C ASN A 423 22.96 -15.12 12.95
N PRO A 424 23.96 -15.97 12.62
CA PRO A 424 24.73 -15.84 11.37
C PRO A 424 23.92 -16.09 10.08
N LYS A 425 22.65 -16.48 10.19
CA LYS A 425 21.74 -16.67 9.06
C LYS A 425 20.77 -15.50 9.01
N HIS A 426 21.23 -14.40 8.42
CA HIS A 426 20.40 -13.21 8.22
C HIS A 426 19.36 -13.45 7.12
N PRO A 427 18.11 -12.98 7.30
CA PRO A 427 17.11 -13.00 6.25
C PRO A 427 17.59 -12.22 5.04
N LYS A 428 17.45 -12.82 3.86
CA LYS A 428 17.72 -12.19 2.56
C LYS A 428 16.41 -11.92 1.85
N THR A 429 16.37 -10.82 1.12
CA THR A 429 15.27 -10.54 0.20
C THR A 429 15.44 -11.42 -1.03
N PRO A 430 14.39 -12.15 -1.45
CA PRO A 430 14.52 -13.09 -2.53
C PRO A 430 14.64 -12.37 -3.88
N GLU A 431 15.49 -12.90 -4.77
CA GLU A 431 15.73 -12.34 -6.10
C GLU A 431 14.90 -13.07 -7.17
N LYS A 432 14.14 -12.31 -7.97
CA LYS A 432 13.21 -12.86 -8.97
C LYS A 432 13.88 -13.71 -10.06
N CYS A 433 15.12 -13.41 -10.41
CA CYS A 433 15.89 -14.11 -11.45
C CYS A 433 16.94 -15.08 -10.90
N ASP A 434 16.90 -15.42 -9.61
CA ASP A 434 17.75 -16.48 -9.07
C ASP A 434 17.42 -17.81 -9.79
N VAL A 435 18.44 -18.51 -10.26
CA VAL A 435 18.32 -19.80 -10.95
C VAL A 435 17.90 -20.92 -9.99
N GLU A 436 18.20 -20.78 -8.70
CA GLU A 436 17.82 -21.70 -7.63
C GLU A 436 16.50 -21.29 -6.94
N LEU A 437 15.77 -20.32 -7.51
CA LEU A 437 14.53 -19.83 -6.95
C LEU A 437 13.52 -20.97 -6.78
N SER A 438 13.05 -21.13 -5.55
CA SER A 438 11.96 -22.03 -5.16
C SER A 438 10.84 -21.23 -4.52
N LEU A 439 9.61 -21.69 -4.65
CA LEU A 439 8.44 -21.03 -4.09
C LEU A 439 7.99 -21.69 -2.80
N ASP A 440 7.34 -20.93 -1.94
CA ASP A 440 6.69 -21.48 -0.75
C ASP A 440 5.18 -21.69 -0.96
N ALA A 441 4.54 -20.82 -1.74
CA ALA A 441 3.17 -20.96 -2.18
C ALA A 441 2.93 -20.07 -3.40
N ILE A 442 1.86 -20.34 -4.15
CA ILE A 442 1.44 -19.49 -5.26
C ILE A 442 -0.08 -19.55 -5.37
N THR A 443 -0.73 -18.42 -5.62
CA THR A 443 -2.18 -18.40 -5.84
C THR A 443 -2.62 -17.22 -6.69
N GLU A 444 -3.90 -17.21 -7.07
CA GLU A 444 -4.54 -16.07 -7.70
C GLU A 444 -5.32 -15.26 -6.65
N LEU A 445 -5.52 -13.97 -6.88
CA LEU A 445 -6.43 -13.13 -6.12
C LEU A 445 -7.09 -12.17 -7.10
N ARG A 446 -8.35 -12.43 -7.48
CA ARG A 446 -9.14 -11.57 -8.37
C ARG A 446 -8.43 -11.22 -9.69
N GLY A 447 -7.68 -12.18 -10.23
CA GLY A 447 -6.96 -12.04 -11.51
C GLY A 447 -5.49 -11.61 -11.38
N GLU A 448 -5.03 -11.25 -10.18
CA GLU A 448 -3.61 -11.08 -9.88
C GLU A 448 -3.00 -12.41 -9.46
N MET A 449 -1.71 -12.59 -9.68
CA MET A 449 -0.97 -13.74 -9.17
C MET A 449 -0.08 -13.31 -8.00
N LEU A 450 -0.19 -14.04 -6.89
CA LEU A 450 0.58 -13.85 -5.68
C LEU A 450 1.56 -15.02 -5.52
N VAL A 451 2.85 -14.72 -5.56
CA VAL A 451 3.94 -15.71 -5.50
C VAL A 451 4.69 -15.55 -4.19
N PHE A 452 4.49 -16.46 -3.23
CA PHE A 452 5.02 -16.34 -1.87
C PHE A 452 6.42 -16.93 -1.74
N LYS A 453 7.32 -16.18 -1.10
CA LYS A 453 8.66 -16.62 -0.75
C LYS A 453 9.12 -15.99 0.56
N ASP A 454 9.38 -16.84 1.53
CA ASP A 454 9.77 -16.51 2.89
C ASP A 454 8.81 -15.47 3.48
N ARG A 455 9.29 -14.26 3.78
CA ARG A 455 8.49 -13.18 4.37
C ARG A 455 7.82 -12.27 3.34
N PHE A 456 7.95 -12.61 2.07
CA PHE A 456 7.56 -11.77 0.95
C PHE A 456 6.57 -12.49 0.06
N PHE A 457 5.94 -11.71 -0.80
CA PHE A 457 5.35 -12.23 -2.01
C PHE A 457 5.61 -11.27 -3.16
N TRP A 458 5.72 -11.83 -4.37
CA TRP A 458 5.61 -11.03 -5.58
C TRP A 458 4.16 -10.95 -6.01
N ARG A 459 3.74 -9.76 -6.40
CA ARG A 459 2.44 -9.48 -7.00
C ARG A 459 2.63 -9.25 -8.50
N LEU A 460 1.99 -10.10 -9.30
CA LEU A 460 1.98 -9.97 -10.75
C LEU A 460 0.59 -9.50 -11.17
N HIS A 461 0.50 -8.25 -11.59
CA HIS A 461 -0.72 -7.67 -12.12
C HIS A 461 -0.67 -7.63 -13.66
N PRO A 462 -1.74 -7.99 -14.38
CA PRO A 462 -1.74 -8.06 -15.85
C PRO A 462 -1.39 -6.75 -16.57
N GLN A 463 -1.55 -5.60 -15.91
CA GLN A 463 -1.23 -4.29 -16.49
C GLN A 463 0.17 -3.78 -16.09
N MET A 464 0.86 -4.47 -15.17
CA MET A 464 2.21 -4.13 -14.77
C MET A 464 3.22 -4.97 -15.53
N VAL A 465 4.29 -4.33 -16.01
CA VAL A 465 5.36 -5.01 -16.76
C VAL A 465 6.24 -5.83 -15.82
N GLU A 466 6.45 -5.33 -14.60
CA GLU A 466 7.31 -5.98 -13.61
C GLU A 466 6.51 -6.52 -12.43
N ALA A 467 7.04 -7.58 -11.82
CA ALA A 467 6.51 -8.12 -10.58
C ALA A 467 6.94 -7.25 -9.39
N GLU A 468 5.97 -6.78 -8.61
CA GLU A 468 6.20 -5.97 -7.41
C GLU A 468 6.54 -6.91 -6.23
N LEU A 469 7.64 -6.67 -5.53
CA LEU A 469 8.02 -7.45 -4.34
C LEU A 469 7.59 -6.72 -3.07
N VAL A 470 6.79 -7.37 -2.24
CA VAL A 470 6.21 -6.78 -1.04
C VAL A 470 6.36 -7.69 0.18
N LEU A 471 6.47 -7.09 1.36
CA LEU A 471 6.43 -7.84 2.63
C LEU A 471 5.01 -8.32 2.89
N LEU A 472 4.87 -9.60 3.24
CA LEU A 472 3.58 -10.24 3.53
C LEU A 472 2.79 -9.48 4.61
N LYS A 473 3.50 -9.03 5.63
CA LYS A 473 2.91 -8.34 6.78
C LYS A 473 2.52 -6.89 6.52
N SER A 474 2.92 -6.30 5.39
CA SER A 474 2.41 -4.99 4.99
C SER A 474 0.92 -5.05 4.63
N PHE A 475 0.44 -6.22 4.21
CA PHE A 475 -0.97 -6.45 3.88
C PHE A 475 -1.71 -7.24 4.96
N TRP A 476 -1.06 -8.26 5.54
CA TRP A 476 -1.68 -9.11 6.55
C TRP A 476 -0.77 -9.27 7.78
N PRO A 477 -0.75 -8.30 8.72
CA PRO A 477 0.13 -8.32 9.90
C PRO A 477 -0.04 -9.54 10.82
N GLU A 478 -1.26 -10.07 10.86
CA GLU A 478 -1.66 -11.22 11.70
C GLU A 478 -1.30 -12.59 11.09
N LEU A 479 -0.85 -12.61 9.82
CA LEU A 479 -0.35 -13.84 9.20
C LEU A 479 1.05 -14.20 9.70
N PRO A 480 1.41 -15.49 9.65
CA PRO A 480 2.78 -15.93 9.93
C PRO A 480 3.74 -15.39 8.86
N ASN A 481 5.01 -15.24 9.23
CA ASN A 481 6.07 -14.73 8.35
C ASN A 481 6.39 -15.61 7.13
N LYS A 482 5.72 -16.75 6.94
CA LYS A 482 5.92 -17.66 5.81
C LYS A 482 4.67 -18.51 5.63
N ILE A 483 4.18 -18.59 4.41
CA ILE A 483 3.04 -19.41 4.01
C ILE A 483 3.55 -20.76 3.50
N ASP A 484 2.87 -21.85 3.80
CA ASP A 484 3.24 -23.20 3.33
C ASP A 484 2.42 -23.61 2.08
N ALA A 485 1.19 -23.10 1.93
CA ALA A 485 0.35 -23.33 0.76
C ALA A 485 -0.72 -22.24 0.67
N ALA A 486 -1.21 -21.94 -0.52
CA ALA A 486 -2.32 -21.00 -0.71
C ALA A 486 -3.16 -21.39 -1.93
N TYR A 487 -4.47 -21.13 -1.88
CA TYR A 487 -5.35 -21.25 -3.05
C TYR A 487 -6.52 -20.25 -2.99
N GLU A 488 -7.02 -19.84 -4.15
CA GLU A 488 -8.23 -19.05 -4.28
C GLU A 488 -9.42 -19.96 -4.52
N ASN A 489 -10.51 -19.75 -3.78
CA ASN A 489 -11.83 -20.26 -4.12
C ASN A 489 -12.63 -19.11 -4.76
N PRO A 490 -12.75 -19.07 -6.10
CA PRO A 490 -13.42 -17.98 -6.80
C PRO A 490 -14.93 -17.95 -6.57
N ILE A 491 -15.54 -19.08 -6.20
CA ILE A 491 -16.98 -19.16 -5.90
C ILE A 491 -17.28 -18.46 -4.57
N LYS A 492 -16.40 -18.65 -3.58
CA LYS A 492 -16.52 -18.03 -2.25
C LYS A 492 -15.90 -16.62 -2.19
N ASP A 493 -15.14 -16.21 -3.22
CA ASP A 493 -14.31 -14.98 -3.25
C ASP A 493 -13.37 -14.92 -2.03
N LEU A 494 -12.74 -16.06 -1.73
CA LEU A 494 -11.84 -16.23 -0.60
C LEU A 494 -10.49 -16.80 -1.04
N VAL A 495 -9.41 -16.29 -0.47
CA VAL A 495 -8.09 -16.91 -0.53
C VAL A 495 -7.80 -17.63 0.78
N PHE A 496 -7.48 -18.91 0.69
CA PHE A 496 -7.08 -19.72 1.82
C PHE A 496 -5.56 -19.81 1.89
N MET A 497 -4.98 -19.51 3.04
CA MET A 497 -3.53 -19.61 3.28
C MET A 497 -3.25 -20.58 4.44
N PHE A 498 -2.26 -21.43 4.26
CA PHE A 498 -1.92 -22.50 5.21
C PHE A 498 -0.56 -22.27 5.83
N LYS A 499 -0.45 -22.53 7.14
CA LYS A 499 0.83 -22.61 7.85
C LYS A 499 0.75 -23.63 8.97
N GLY A 500 1.58 -24.67 8.88
CA GLY A 500 1.54 -25.77 9.82
C GLY A 500 0.13 -26.36 9.91
N LYS A 501 -0.40 -26.45 11.13
CA LYS A 501 -1.75 -27.01 11.37
C LYS A 501 -2.89 -26.01 11.25
N LYS A 502 -2.62 -24.79 10.78
CA LYS A 502 -3.59 -23.70 10.72
C LYS A 502 -3.87 -23.27 9.28
N VAL A 503 -5.10 -22.85 9.05
CA VAL A 503 -5.57 -22.21 7.82
C VAL A 503 -6.16 -20.85 8.17
N TRP A 504 -5.97 -19.87 7.31
CA TRP A 504 -6.60 -18.55 7.32
C TRP A 504 -7.42 -18.43 6.04
N ALA A 505 -8.58 -17.80 6.11
CA ALA A 505 -9.34 -17.37 4.94
C ALA A 505 -9.33 -15.85 4.88
N LEU A 506 -9.11 -15.32 3.68
CA LEU A 506 -8.95 -13.91 3.41
C LEU A 506 -9.98 -13.45 2.39
N ASN A 507 -10.56 -12.28 2.61
CA ASN A 507 -11.31 -11.54 1.59
C ASN A 507 -10.57 -10.23 1.33
N GLY A 508 -9.74 -10.19 0.27
CA GLY A 508 -8.82 -9.08 0.06
C GLY A 508 -7.84 -8.92 1.23
N TYR A 509 -7.91 -7.78 1.92
CA TYR A 509 -7.03 -7.47 3.05
C TYR A 509 -7.56 -7.98 4.40
N ASP A 510 -8.82 -8.41 4.46
CA ASP A 510 -9.45 -8.81 5.71
C ASP A 510 -9.32 -10.32 5.95
N ILE A 511 -8.93 -10.69 7.17
CA ILE A 511 -9.04 -12.07 7.66
C ILE A 511 -10.51 -12.30 8.04
N VAL A 512 -11.11 -13.35 7.49
CA VAL A 512 -12.49 -13.73 7.77
C VAL A 512 -12.64 -14.08 9.26
N GLU A 513 -13.78 -13.74 9.85
CA GLU A 513 -14.12 -14.08 11.23
C GLU A 513 -13.96 -15.60 11.50
N ASP A 514 -13.61 -15.96 12.73
CA ASP A 514 -13.30 -17.32 13.18
C ASP A 514 -12.02 -17.96 12.61
N PHE A 515 -11.24 -17.25 11.79
CA PHE A 515 -9.91 -17.70 11.38
C PHE A 515 -8.81 -17.12 12.29
N PRO A 516 -7.69 -17.85 12.50
CA PRO A 516 -7.35 -19.13 11.88
C PRO A 516 -8.06 -20.34 12.48
N LYS A 517 -8.45 -21.27 11.60
CA LYS A 517 -8.97 -22.60 11.95
C LYS A 517 -7.87 -23.65 11.87
N LYS A 518 -8.12 -24.83 12.42
CA LYS A 518 -7.17 -25.95 12.32
C LYS A 518 -7.50 -26.83 11.12
N ILE A 519 -6.47 -27.32 10.42
CA ILE A 519 -6.66 -28.11 9.20
C ILE A 519 -7.47 -29.40 9.43
N TYR A 520 -7.44 -30.00 10.62
CA TYR A 520 -8.25 -31.20 10.89
C TYR A 520 -9.77 -30.92 10.83
N GLU A 521 -10.17 -29.65 10.99
CA GLU A 521 -11.57 -29.23 10.88
C GLU A 521 -12.05 -29.29 9.42
N MET A 522 -11.12 -29.30 8.46
CA MET A 522 -11.39 -29.54 7.03
C MET A 522 -11.39 -31.03 6.67
N GLY A 523 -11.32 -31.94 7.66
CA GLY A 523 -11.31 -33.39 7.43
C GLY A 523 -9.92 -34.03 7.33
N PHE A 524 -8.83 -33.27 7.54
CA PHE A 524 -7.48 -33.84 7.60
C PHE A 524 -7.23 -34.64 8.89
N PRO A 525 -6.35 -35.66 8.86
CA PRO A 525 -5.95 -36.38 10.07
C PRO A 525 -5.26 -35.47 11.11
N LYS A 526 -5.49 -35.70 12.41
CA LYS A 526 -4.97 -34.83 13.50
C LYS A 526 -3.44 -34.82 13.60
N GLU A 527 -2.81 -35.91 13.18
CA GLU A 527 -1.37 -36.11 13.10
C GLU A 527 -0.72 -35.29 11.99
N MET A 528 -1.48 -34.87 10.98
CA MET A 528 -0.97 -34.06 9.88
C MET A 528 -0.38 -32.76 10.41
N ARG A 529 0.81 -32.43 9.91
CA ARG A 529 1.63 -31.31 10.43
C ARG A 529 1.49 -30.05 9.60
N ARG A 530 1.33 -30.18 8.29
CA ARG A 530 1.23 -29.09 7.33
C ARG A 530 0.69 -29.58 5.99
N ILE A 531 0.32 -28.62 5.14
CA ILE A 531 0.03 -28.78 3.72
C ILE A 531 1.19 -28.16 2.95
N ASP A 532 1.74 -28.86 1.96
CA ASP A 532 2.90 -28.40 1.18
C ASP A 532 2.48 -27.58 -0.06
N ALA A 533 1.32 -27.86 -0.65
CA ALA A 533 0.75 -27.04 -1.72
C ALA A 533 -0.77 -27.25 -1.83
N ALA A 534 -1.48 -26.29 -2.42
CA ALA A 534 -2.93 -26.36 -2.60
C ALA A 534 -3.35 -25.69 -3.91
N VAL A 535 -4.36 -26.22 -4.59
CA VAL A 535 -4.92 -25.61 -5.81
C VAL A 535 -6.39 -25.93 -5.94
N HIS A 536 -7.19 -24.94 -6.32
CA HIS A 536 -8.58 -25.13 -6.68
C HIS A 536 -8.71 -25.36 -8.19
N VAL A 537 -9.42 -26.42 -8.58
CA VAL A 537 -9.65 -26.78 -9.98
C VAL A 537 -11.07 -26.35 -10.37
N LYS A 538 -11.16 -25.23 -11.10
CA LYS A 538 -12.43 -24.55 -11.42
C LYS A 538 -13.43 -25.47 -12.12
N ASP A 539 -12.96 -26.31 -13.05
CA ASP A 539 -13.82 -27.18 -13.86
C ASP A 539 -14.51 -28.29 -13.07
N THR A 540 -13.91 -28.75 -11.97
CA THR A 540 -14.43 -29.85 -11.16
C THR A 540 -15.04 -29.39 -9.84
N GLY A 541 -14.82 -28.13 -9.45
CA GLY A 541 -15.17 -27.61 -8.12
C GLY A 541 -14.38 -28.26 -6.98
N LYS A 542 -13.30 -29.00 -7.29
CA LYS A 542 -12.47 -29.69 -6.31
C LYS A 542 -11.25 -28.87 -5.95
N THR A 543 -10.83 -28.95 -4.70
CA THR A 543 -9.54 -28.42 -4.24
C THR A 543 -8.60 -29.59 -3.96
N LEU A 544 -7.41 -29.55 -4.56
CA LEU A 544 -6.37 -30.54 -4.37
C LEU A 544 -5.35 -30.03 -3.34
N PHE A 545 -5.03 -30.88 -2.37
CA PHE A 545 -4.04 -30.58 -1.32
C PHE A 545 -2.89 -31.58 -1.38
N PHE A 546 -1.65 -31.09 -1.41
CA PHE A 546 -0.44 -31.90 -1.52
C PHE A 546 0.28 -31.96 -0.16
N THR A 547 0.68 -33.16 0.25
CA THR A 547 1.34 -33.44 1.53
C THR A 547 2.36 -34.56 1.38
N GLY A 548 3.65 -34.24 1.46
CA GLY A 548 4.74 -35.17 1.13
C GLY A 548 4.55 -35.74 -0.27
N ASN A 549 4.57 -37.08 -0.37
CA ASN A 549 4.38 -37.80 -1.63
C ASN A 549 2.92 -38.16 -1.97
N LYS A 550 1.97 -37.51 -1.29
CA LYS A 550 0.54 -37.79 -1.42
C LYS A 550 -0.25 -36.54 -1.71
N TYR A 551 -1.42 -36.70 -2.31
CA TYR A 551 -2.41 -35.65 -2.44
C TYR A 551 -3.80 -36.08 -1.97
N TRP A 552 -4.64 -35.10 -1.68
CA TRP A 552 -6.02 -35.22 -1.21
C TRP A 552 -6.93 -34.42 -2.14
N SER A 553 -8.16 -34.87 -2.33
CA SER A 553 -9.20 -34.11 -3.04
C SER A 553 -10.30 -33.73 -2.06
N TYR A 554 -10.70 -32.46 -2.10
CA TYR A 554 -11.71 -31.87 -1.26
C TYR A 554 -12.83 -31.31 -2.14
N ASP A 555 -14.06 -31.69 -1.82
CA ASP A 555 -15.26 -31.16 -2.46
C ASP A 555 -15.66 -29.84 -1.81
N GLU A 556 -15.59 -28.73 -2.56
CA GLU A 556 -15.91 -27.41 -2.02
C GLU A 556 -17.41 -27.17 -1.85
N GLU A 557 -18.27 -27.89 -2.58
CA GLU A 557 -19.73 -27.80 -2.49
C GLU A 557 -20.25 -28.62 -1.30
N ALA A 558 -19.77 -29.85 -1.15
CA ALA A 558 -20.13 -30.73 -0.04
C ALA A 558 -19.32 -30.44 1.25
N GLU A 559 -18.24 -29.65 1.14
CA GLU A 559 -17.30 -29.31 2.22
C GLU A 559 -16.73 -30.54 2.95
N VAL A 560 -16.38 -31.57 2.17
CA VAL A 560 -15.84 -32.84 2.68
C VAL A 560 -14.71 -33.37 1.80
N MET A 561 -13.81 -34.15 2.40
CA MET A 561 -12.79 -34.89 1.67
C MET A 561 -13.42 -36.00 0.83
N ASP A 562 -12.99 -36.14 -0.43
CA ASP A 562 -13.45 -37.20 -1.32
C ASP A 562 -12.99 -38.58 -0.81
N THR A 563 -13.81 -39.60 -1.05
CA THR A 563 -13.48 -40.99 -0.69
C THR A 563 -12.34 -41.54 -1.54
N GLY A 564 -11.48 -42.37 -0.94
CA GLY A 564 -10.35 -43.00 -1.65
C GLY A 564 -9.07 -42.17 -1.70
N TYR A 565 -8.99 -41.15 -0.84
CA TYR A 565 -7.79 -40.33 -0.60
C TYR A 565 -7.19 -40.63 0.79
N PRO A 566 -5.87 -40.43 0.97
CA PRO A 566 -4.92 -39.84 0.01
C PRO A 566 -4.43 -40.82 -1.07
N ARG A 567 -4.01 -40.28 -2.21
CA ARG A 567 -3.37 -41.03 -3.31
C ARG A 567 -1.92 -40.59 -3.51
N LEU A 568 -1.13 -41.40 -4.20
CA LEU A 568 0.27 -41.08 -4.50
C LEU A 568 0.36 -40.06 -5.64
N ILE A 569 1.24 -39.08 -5.49
CA ILE A 569 1.46 -38.04 -6.50
C ILE A 569 2.01 -38.66 -7.79
N GLU A 570 3.02 -39.54 -7.69
CA GLU A 570 3.67 -40.15 -8.86
C GLU A 570 2.74 -41.02 -9.71
N GLU A 571 1.69 -41.60 -9.10
CA GLU A 571 0.71 -42.44 -9.80
C GLU A 571 -0.27 -41.61 -10.63
N GLU A 572 -0.68 -40.43 -10.12
CA GLU A 572 -1.68 -39.58 -10.78
C GLU A 572 -1.05 -38.50 -11.67
N PHE A 573 0.09 -37.94 -11.25
CA PHE A 573 0.79 -36.84 -11.90
C PHE A 573 2.18 -37.29 -12.36
N ALA A 574 2.22 -38.23 -13.31
CA ALA A 574 3.48 -38.85 -13.74
C ALA A 574 4.49 -37.80 -14.24
N GLY A 575 5.70 -37.84 -13.66
CA GLY A 575 6.86 -37.07 -14.10
C GLY A 575 7.15 -35.77 -13.34
N ILE A 576 6.27 -35.31 -12.44
CA ILE A 576 6.52 -34.08 -11.64
C ILE A 576 7.39 -34.33 -10.40
N GLY A 577 7.67 -35.60 -10.11
CA GLY A 577 8.34 -36.06 -8.89
C GLY A 577 7.37 -36.43 -7.78
N ASP A 578 7.91 -36.59 -6.57
CA ASP A 578 7.19 -37.03 -5.37
C ASP A 578 6.85 -35.88 -4.41
N LYS A 579 7.08 -34.63 -4.82
CA LYS A 579 6.88 -33.45 -3.97
C LYS A 579 6.43 -32.26 -4.80
N VAL A 580 5.57 -31.43 -4.19
CA VAL A 580 5.08 -30.18 -4.75
C VAL A 580 5.28 -29.09 -3.71
N ASP A 581 6.05 -28.07 -4.05
CA ASP A 581 6.28 -26.88 -3.22
C ASP A 581 5.20 -25.81 -3.42
N ALA A 582 4.68 -25.69 -4.64
CA ALA A 582 3.59 -24.79 -4.95
C ALA A 582 2.84 -25.28 -6.20
N VAL A 583 1.56 -24.92 -6.35
CA VAL A 583 0.79 -25.21 -7.55
C VAL A 583 -0.30 -24.17 -7.76
N TYR A 584 -0.57 -23.80 -9.00
CA TYR A 584 -1.79 -23.08 -9.39
C TYR A 584 -2.41 -23.69 -10.65
N GLU A 585 -3.69 -23.39 -10.87
CA GLU A 585 -4.43 -23.78 -12.07
C GLU A 585 -4.67 -22.56 -12.94
N ARG A 586 -4.46 -22.71 -14.26
CA ARG A 586 -4.86 -21.72 -15.24
C ARG A 586 -5.16 -22.38 -16.58
N ASN A 587 -6.31 -22.06 -17.15
CA ASN A 587 -6.74 -22.50 -18.49
C ASN A 587 -6.70 -24.03 -18.69
N GLY A 588 -7.03 -24.81 -17.65
CA GLY A 588 -7.04 -26.28 -17.72
C GLY A 588 -5.66 -26.93 -17.60
N TYR A 589 -4.66 -26.16 -17.14
CA TYR A 589 -3.32 -26.63 -16.82
C TYR A 589 -3.03 -26.44 -15.35
N LEU A 590 -2.35 -27.43 -14.76
CA LEU A 590 -1.74 -27.32 -13.45
C LEU A 590 -0.26 -26.97 -13.63
N TYR A 591 0.17 -25.91 -12.97
CA TYR A 591 1.56 -25.46 -12.97
C TYR A 591 2.18 -25.87 -11.64
N PHE A 592 2.90 -27.00 -11.63
CA PHE A 592 3.56 -27.53 -10.44
C PHE A 592 4.95 -26.95 -10.28
N PHE A 593 5.34 -26.65 -9.04
CA PHE A 593 6.68 -26.20 -8.69
C PHE A 593 7.32 -27.18 -7.73
N ASN A 594 8.58 -27.55 -8.02
CA ASN A 594 9.40 -28.40 -7.16
C ASN A 594 10.85 -27.89 -7.23
N GLY A 595 11.28 -27.19 -6.19
CA GLY A 595 12.54 -26.48 -6.17
C GLY A 595 12.66 -25.47 -7.32
N PRO A 596 13.75 -25.52 -8.11
CA PRO A 596 13.99 -24.58 -9.22
C PRO A 596 13.23 -24.93 -10.51
N LEU A 597 12.37 -25.96 -10.50
CA LEU A 597 11.65 -26.44 -11.68
C LEU A 597 10.14 -26.17 -11.61
N GLN A 598 9.60 -25.75 -12.75
CA GLN A 598 8.16 -25.66 -13.02
C GLN A 598 7.76 -26.72 -14.06
N PHE A 599 6.67 -27.45 -13.79
CA PHE A 599 6.06 -28.42 -14.69
C PHE A 599 4.67 -27.95 -15.09
N GLU A 600 4.46 -27.75 -16.40
CA GLU A 600 3.14 -27.46 -16.97
C GLU A 600 2.44 -28.76 -17.32
N TYR A 601 1.41 -29.11 -16.56
CA TYR A 601 0.69 -30.38 -16.66
C TYR A 601 -0.72 -30.17 -17.22
N SER A 602 -1.04 -30.86 -18.32
CA SER A 602 -2.37 -30.81 -18.93
C SER A 602 -3.33 -31.73 -18.18
N ILE A 603 -4.39 -31.16 -17.60
CA ILE A 603 -5.43 -31.93 -16.90
C ILE A 603 -6.14 -32.89 -17.87
N TRP A 604 -6.37 -32.46 -19.11
CA TRP A 604 -7.07 -33.22 -20.14
C TRP A 604 -6.29 -34.42 -20.68
N SER A 605 -4.99 -34.23 -20.93
CA SER A 605 -4.14 -35.27 -21.53
C SER A 605 -3.28 -36.01 -20.52
N GLN A 606 -3.37 -35.65 -19.23
CA GLN A 606 -2.70 -36.28 -18.10
C GLN A 606 -1.19 -36.46 -18.35
N ARG A 607 -0.55 -35.39 -18.83
CA ARG A 607 0.88 -35.39 -19.14
C ARG A 607 1.48 -34.01 -19.01
N ILE A 608 2.79 -33.99 -18.78
CA ILE A 608 3.61 -32.79 -18.81
C ILE A 608 3.74 -32.32 -20.26
N VAL A 609 3.44 -31.04 -20.48
CA VAL A 609 3.56 -30.37 -21.78
C VAL A 609 4.87 -29.61 -21.86
N ARG A 610 5.32 -29.03 -20.74
CA ARG A 610 6.54 -28.21 -20.69
C ARG A 610 7.20 -28.30 -19.32
N VAL A 611 8.53 -28.22 -19.30
CA VAL A 611 9.33 -28.06 -18.08
C VAL A 611 10.17 -26.80 -18.23
N LEU A 612 10.20 -25.97 -17.20
CA LEU A 612 10.91 -24.69 -17.15
C LEU A 612 11.61 -24.53 -15.81
N HIS A 613 12.40 -23.46 -15.70
CA HIS A 613 12.81 -22.95 -14.39
C HIS A 613 11.66 -22.18 -13.71
N THR A 614 11.61 -22.23 -12.38
CA THR A 614 10.63 -21.51 -11.56
C THR A 614 10.64 -19.99 -11.83
N ASN A 615 11.82 -19.41 -12.03
CA ASN A 615 11.98 -17.98 -12.30
C ASN A 615 11.41 -17.53 -13.67
N SER A 616 11.00 -18.46 -14.54
CA SER A 616 10.31 -18.13 -15.79
C SER A 616 8.96 -17.44 -15.58
N LEU A 617 8.37 -17.56 -14.38
CA LEU A 617 7.23 -16.75 -13.95
C LEU A 617 7.49 -15.25 -14.02
N PHE A 618 8.75 -14.84 -13.86
CA PHE A 618 9.18 -13.45 -13.77
C PHE A 618 9.83 -12.94 -15.06
N TRP A 619 9.70 -13.67 -16.17
CA TRP A 619 10.32 -13.35 -17.46
C TRP A 619 11.85 -13.27 -17.41
N CYS A 620 12.44 -14.07 -16.53
CA CYS A 620 13.81 -14.54 -16.61
C CYS A 620 13.81 -15.86 -17.44
#